data_AF-A0A9E0QGU7-F1
#
_entry.id   AF-A0A9E0QGU7-F1
#
_cell.length_a   1.000
_cell.length_b   1.000
_cell.length_c   1.000
_cell.angle_alpha   90.00
_cell.angle_beta   90.00
_cell.angle_gamma   90.00
#
_symmetry.space_group_name_H-M   'P 1'
#
loop_
_entity.id
_entity.type
_entity.pdbx_description
1 polymer ?
#
loop_
_entity_poly.entity_id
_entity_poly.type
_entity_poly.pdbx_seq_one_letter_code
_entity_poly.pdbx_strand_id
1 'polypeptide(L)'
;MSTSDEKMPPMNEITINELKLYSPFQVALGSFFGGPIALVYFLWQNFKTLGKSEAAKQTVIWGLIFNVVLLPTLQFLPSGFPEIALPFIYSLVAMQMASSWQMEKEAIEASFNFSFQSNWRLLIYGFVLFILWIAFALSLIRAFTAFGVIG
;
A
#
# COMPACT_ATOMS: atom_id res chain seq x y z
N MET A 1 24.16 -61.36 7.80
CA MET A 1 24.91 -60.10 7.60
C MET A 1 23.88 -59.01 7.37
N SER A 2 23.53 -58.27 8.43
CA SER A 2 22.47 -57.25 8.41
C SER A 2 23.08 -55.95 7.92
N THR A 3 22.64 -55.46 6.76
CA THR A 3 22.98 -54.12 6.28
C THR A 3 22.33 -53.13 7.23
N SER A 4 23.15 -52.48 8.05
CA SER A 4 22.75 -51.36 8.88
C SER A 4 22.16 -50.27 8.00
N ASP A 5 20.89 -49.94 8.23
CA ASP A 5 20.25 -48.73 7.75
C ASP A 5 21.07 -47.51 8.19
N GLU A 6 21.95 -47.05 7.31
CA GLU A 6 22.66 -45.80 7.46
C GLU A 6 21.64 -44.68 7.29
N LYS A 7 21.06 -44.28 8.43
CA LYS A 7 20.07 -43.21 8.51
C LYS A 7 20.74 -41.92 8.00
N MET A 8 20.35 -41.49 6.80
CA MET A 8 20.87 -40.25 6.21
C MET A 8 20.77 -39.11 7.24
N PRO A 9 21.82 -38.30 7.37
CA PRO A 9 21.81 -37.18 8.30
C PRO A 9 20.63 -36.25 7.96
N PRO A 10 19.97 -35.64 8.95
CA PRO A 10 18.88 -34.70 8.70
C PRO A 10 19.43 -33.56 7.83
N MET A 11 18.90 -33.41 6.62
CA MET A 11 19.18 -32.23 5.80
C MET A 11 18.78 -31.00 6.62
N ASN A 12 19.71 -30.06 6.80
CA ASN A 12 19.36 -28.75 7.32
C ASN A 12 18.32 -28.11 6.39
N GLU A 13 17.10 -27.91 6.90
CA GLU A 13 16.11 -27.08 6.22
C GLU A 13 16.67 -25.67 6.08
N ILE A 14 17.02 -25.28 4.85
CA ILE A 14 17.32 -23.89 4.55
C ILE A 14 15.99 -23.15 4.59
N THR A 15 15.72 -22.48 5.71
CA THR A 15 14.54 -21.60 5.84
C THR A 15 14.77 -20.34 5.02
N ILE A 16 14.19 -20.29 3.83
CA ILE A 16 14.15 -19.05 3.04
C ILE A 16 13.07 -18.16 3.66
N ASN A 17 13.49 -17.08 4.31
CA ASN A 17 12.56 -16.05 4.79
C ASN A 17 11.99 -15.31 3.57
N GLU A 18 10.79 -15.68 3.17
CA GLU A 18 10.09 -15.05 2.05
C GLU A 18 9.84 -13.55 2.31
N LEU A 19 10.08 -12.76 1.28
CA LEU A 19 9.79 -11.33 1.28
C LEU A 19 8.28 -11.10 1.19
N LYS A 20 7.75 -10.21 2.04
CA LYS A 20 6.31 -10.03 2.20
C LYS A 20 5.79 -8.86 1.36
N LEU A 21 4.83 -9.13 0.48
CA LEU A 21 4.15 -8.15 -0.38
C LEU A 21 2.67 -8.02 -0.03
N TYR A 22 2.12 -6.82 -0.19
CA TYR A 22 0.67 -6.64 -0.21
C TYR A 22 0.16 -7.01 -1.62
N SER A 23 -0.87 -7.85 -1.70
CA SER A 23 -1.53 -8.10 -2.98
C SER A 23 -2.21 -6.84 -3.52
N PRO A 24 -2.52 -6.77 -4.83
CA PRO A 24 -3.27 -5.63 -5.38
C PRO A 24 -4.56 -5.32 -4.61
N PHE A 25 -5.29 -6.35 -4.20
CA PHE A 25 -6.51 -6.19 -3.40
C PHE A 25 -6.23 -5.68 -1.98
N GLN A 26 -5.14 -6.12 -1.33
CA GLN A 26 -4.73 -5.55 -0.05
C GLN A 26 -4.33 -4.08 -0.18
N VAL A 27 -3.64 -3.70 -1.25
CA VAL A 27 -3.33 -2.29 -1.55
C VAL A 27 -4.63 -1.49 -1.72
N ALA A 28 -5.62 -2.01 -2.44
CA ALA A 28 -6.92 -1.37 -2.63
C ALA A 28 -7.66 -1.16 -1.30
N LEU A 29 -7.85 -2.23 -0.52
CA LEU A 29 -8.53 -2.16 0.78
C LEU A 29 -7.81 -1.23 1.76
N GLY A 30 -6.48 -1.33 1.81
CA GLY A 30 -5.66 -0.50 2.66
C GLY A 30 -5.75 0.98 2.28
N SER A 31 -5.80 1.30 0.99
CA SER A 31 -6.00 2.67 0.49
C SER A 31 -7.40 3.18 0.84
N PHE A 32 -8.42 2.35 0.61
CA PHE A 32 -9.82 2.74 0.78
C PHE A 32 -10.14 3.10 2.23
N PHE A 33 -9.74 2.23 3.18
CA PHE A 33 -9.98 2.44 4.60
C PHE A 33 -8.90 3.28 5.29
N GLY A 34 -7.66 3.24 4.80
CA GLY A 34 -6.52 3.92 5.39
C GLY A 34 -6.29 5.34 4.87
N GLY A 35 -7.02 5.74 3.83
CA GLY A 35 -6.85 7.05 3.18
C GLY A 35 -5.68 7.12 2.19
N PRO A 36 -5.49 8.30 1.57
CA PRO A 36 -4.50 8.50 0.51
C PRO A 36 -3.04 8.45 1.00
N ILE A 37 -2.76 8.60 2.30
CA ILE A 37 -1.42 8.32 2.84
C ILE A 37 -1.16 6.81 2.89
N ALA A 38 -2.18 6.01 3.24
CA ALA A 38 -2.07 4.56 3.25
C ALA A 38 -1.84 4.00 1.84
N LEU A 39 -2.48 4.57 0.82
CA LEU A 39 -2.19 4.30 -0.59
C LEU A 39 -0.70 4.41 -0.90
N VAL A 40 -0.09 5.53 -0.53
CA VAL A 40 1.32 5.81 -0.79
C VAL A 40 2.20 4.80 -0.07
N TYR A 41 1.90 4.52 1.21
CA TYR A 41 2.64 3.56 2.01
C TYR A 41 2.60 2.15 1.42
N PHE A 42 1.42 1.63 1.06
CA PHE A 42 1.30 0.26 0.57
C PHE A 42 2.00 0.08 -0.79
N LEU A 43 1.87 1.05 -1.70
CA LEU A 43 2.60 1.04 -2.96
C LEU A 43 4.12 1.16 -2.74
N TRP A 44 4.56 2.09 -1.90
CA TRP A 44 5.97 2.28 -1.58
C TRP A 44 6.59 1.02 -0.97
N GLN A 45 5.90 0.39 -0.02
CA GLN A 45 6.37 -0.80 0.67
C GLN A 45 6.54 -1.96 -0.31
N ASN A 46 5.62 -2.14 -1.26
CA ASN A 46 5.75 -3.15 -2.29
C ASN A 46 6.94 -2.87 -3.23
N PHE A 47 7.09 -1.66 -3.74
CA PHE A 47 8.25 -1.32 -4.59
C PHE A 47 9.57 -1.50 -3.86
N LYS A 48 9.63 -1.13 -2.57
CA LYS A 48 10.79 -1.34 -1.72
C LYS A 48 11.09 -2.83 -1.54
N THR A 49 10.09 -3.66 -1.25
CA THR A 49 10.24 -5.12 -1.13
C THR A 49 10.71 -5.75 -2.44
N LEU A 50 10.27 -5.23 -3.59
CA LEU A 50 10.70 -5.68 -4.92
C LEU A 50 12.10 -5.17 -5.32
N GLY A 51 12.80 -4.44 -4.46
CA GLY A 51 14.11 -3.84 -4.78
C GLY A 51 14.05 -2.70 -5.81
N LYS A 52 12.85 -2.22 -6.16
CA LYS A 52 12.64 -1.13 -7.12
C LYS A 52 12.75 0.23 -6.43
N SER A 53 13.94 0.55 -5.93
CA SER A 53 14.20 1.74 -5.09
C SER A 53 13.79 3.07 -5.73
N GLU A 54 14.03 3.24 -7.03
CA GLU A 54 13.65 4.48 -7.73
C GLU A 54 12.13 4.62 -7.82
N ALA A 55 11.40 3.55 -8.17
CA ALA A 55 9.94 3.55 -8.19
C ALA A 55 9.35 3.80 -6.78
N ALA A 56 9.98 3.25 -5.73
CA ALA A 56 9.58 3.53 -4.35
C ALA A 56 9.74 5.03 -4.01
N LYS A 57 10.85 5.66 -4.39
CA LYS A 57 11.09 7.10 -4.19
C LYS A 57 10.06 7.94 -4.96
N GLN A 58 9.83 7.62 -6.23
CA GLN A 58 8.82 8.29 -7.06
C GLN A 58 7.42 8.17 -6.45
N THR A 59 7.07 7.00 -5.90
CA THR A 59 5.78 6.79 -5.22
C THR A 59 5.57 7.76 -4.06
N VAL A 60 6.61 8.03 -3.26
CA VAL A 60 6.53 9.00 -2.15
C VAL A 60 6.39 10.43 -2.67
N ILE A 61 7.15 10.80 -3.70
CA ILE A 61 7.11 12.16 -4.29
C ILE A 61 5.73 12.45 -4.89
N TRP A 62 5.26 11.59 -5.79
CA TRP A 62 3.95 11.75 -6.43
C TRP A 62 2.82 11.59 -5.43
N GLY A 63 2.98 10.72 -4.44
CA GLY A 63 2.05 10.54 -3.34
C GLY A 63 1.86 11.80 -2.49
N LEU A 64 2.96 12.49 -2.17
CA LEU A 64 2.92 13.76 -1.44
C LEU A 64 2.20 14.83 -2.26
N ILE A 65 2.55 14.97 -3.54
CA ILE A 65 1.88 15.91 -4.46
C ILE A 65 0.38 15.62 -4.52
N PHE A 66 0.01 14.36 -4.71
CA PHE A 66 -1.39 13.93 -4.73
C PHE A 66 -2.13 14.31 -3.44
N ASN A 67 -1.56 14.01 -2.27
CA ASN A 67 -2.18 14.35 -0.98
C ASN A 67 -2.35 15.85 -0.77
N VAL A 68 -1.39 16.68 -1.23
CA VAL A 68 -1.48 18.14 -1.14
C VAL A 68 -2.56 18.69 -2.08
N VAL A 69 -2.63 18.18 -3.30
CA VAL A 69 -3.59 18.63 -4.32
C VAL A 69 -5.01 18.11 -4.06
N LEU A 70 -5.17 16.96 -3.41
CA LEU A 70 -6.46 16.32 -3.19
C LEU A 70 -7.47 17.23 -2.48
N LEU A 71 -7.07 17.86 -1.36
CA LEU A 71 -7.99 18.68 -0.55
C LEU A 71 -8.56 19.90 -1.30
N PRO A 72 -7.74 20.75 -1.96
CA PRO A 72 -8.28 21.86 -2.72
C PRO A 72 -9.01 21.41 -3.98
N THR A 73 -8.89 20.15 -4.43
CA THR A 73 -9.77 19.68 -5.52
C THR A 73 -11.19 19.39 -5.06
N LEU A 74 -11.42 19.17 -3.75
CA LEU A 74 -12.74 18.83 -3.21
C LEU A 74 -13.77 19.95 -3.36
N GLN A 75 -13.34 21.23 -3.32
CA GLN A 75 -14.21 22.40 -3.52
C GLN A 75 -14.80 22.50 -4.94
N PHE A 76 -14.21 21.82 -5.92
CA PHE A 76 -14.73 21.80 -7.29
C PHE A 76 -15.74 20.66 -7.50
N LEU A 77 -15.98 19.82 -6.50
CA LEU A 77 -16.97 18.75 -6.60
C LEU A 77 -18.39 19.35 -6.58
N PRO A 78 -19.29 18.86 -7.45
CA PRO A 78 -20.66 19.33 -7.48
C PRO A 78 -21.40 18.94 -6.20
N SER A 79 -22.41 19.74 -5.84
CA SER A 79 -23.33 19.40 -4.75
C SER A 79 -23.98 18.03 -5.01
N GLY A 80 -23.84 17.10 -4.06
CA GLY A 80 -24.36 15.73 -4.19
C GLY A 80 -23.37 14.71 -4.78
N PHE A 81 -22.12 15.10 -5.02
CA PHE A 81 -21.07 14.13 -5.33
C PHE A 81 -20.92 13.12 -4.17
N PRO A 82 -20.94 11.80 -4.42
CA PRO A 82 -20.85 10.82 -3.34
C PRO A 82 -19.47 10.87 -2.65
N GLU A 83 -19.47 11.09 -1.34
CA GLU A 83 -18.23 11.19 -0.55
C GLU A 83 -17.33 9.94 -0.67
N ILE A 84 -17.96 8.77 -0.81
CA ILE A 84 -17.29 7.48 -0.98
C ILE A 84 -16.65 7.29 -2.37
N ALA A 85 -17.10 8.05 -3.39
CA ALA A 85 -16.63 7.85 -4.76
C ALA A 85 -15.15 8.16 -4.90
N LEU A 86 -14.67 9.21 -4.24
CA LEU A 86 -13.25 9.61 -4.33
C LEU A 86 -12.32 8.56 -3.68
N PRO A 87 -12.56 8.09 -2.43
CA PRO A 87 -11.89 6.93 -1.86
C PRO A 87 -11.91 5.69 -2.73
N PHE A 88 -13.06 5.38 -3.31
CA PHE A 88 -13.21 4.24 -4.18
C PHE A 88 -12.33 4.35 -5.42
N ILE A 89 -12.37 5.50 -6.10
CA ILE A 89 -11.61 5.75 -7.34
C ILE A 89 -10.11 5.63 -7.10
N TYR A 90 -9.55 6.36 -6.12
CA TYR A 90 -8.10 6.30 -5.91
C TYR A 90 -7.63 4.91 -5.45
N SER A 91 -8.50 4.14 -4.77
CA SER A 91 -8.19 2.78 -4.33
C SER A 91 -8.16 1.79 -5.50
N LEU A 92 -9.06 1.96 -6.48
CA LEU A 92 -8.99 1.22 -7.73
C LEU A 92 -7.74 1.57 -8.54
N VAL A 93 -7.36 2.85 -8.58
CA VAL A 93 -6.10 3.27 -9.22
C VAL A 93 -4.91 2.62 -8.52
N ALA A 94 -4.87 2.59 -7.19
CA ALA A 94 -3.81 1.93 -6.43
C ALA A 94 -3.76 0.41 -6.69
N MET A 95 -4.92 -0.25 -6.78
CA MET A 95 -5.03 -1.66 -7.15
C MET A 95 -4.43 -1.91 -8.54
N GLN A 96 -4.79 -1.08 -9.51
CA GLN A 96 -4.29 -1.18 -10.87
C GLN A 96 -2.77 -0.97 -10.93
N MET A 97 -2.25 0.03 -10.22
CA MET A 97 -0.81 0.28 -10.13
C MET A 97 -0.07 -0.91 -9.52
N ALA A 98 -0.63 -1.53 -8.48
CA ALA A 98 -0.05 -2.72 -7.87
C ALA A 98 -0.06 -3.92 -8.84
N SER A 99 -1.15 -4.14 -9.57
CA SER A 99 -1.22 -5.22 -10.57
C SER A 99 -0.23 -5.00 -11.72
N SER A 100 -0.20 -3.80 -12.30
CA SER A 100 0.57 -3.52 -13.52
C SER A 100 2.06 -3.28 -13.28
N TRP A 101 2.45 -2.66 -12.17
CA TRP A 101 3.83 -2.20 -11.97
C TRP A 101 4.57 -2.96 -10.86
N GLN A 102 3.84 -3.73 -10.05
CA GLN A 102 4.40 -4.50 -8.95
C GLN A 102 4.30 -5.99 -9.23
N MET A 103 3.36 -6.69 -8.59
CA MET A 103 3.23 -8.13 -8.70
C MET A 103 1.77 -8.51 -8.50
N GLU A 104 1.22 -9.27 -9.44
CA GLU A 104 -0.14 -9.79 -9.36
C GLU A 104 -0.25 -10.88 -8.29
N LYS A 105 -1.48 -11.15 -7.84
CA LYS A 105 -1.74 -12.10 -6.76
C LYS A 105 -1.22 -13.50 -7.11
N GLU A 106 -1.51 -13.94 -8.33
CA GLU A 106 -1.16 -15.26 -8.86
C GLU A 106 0.37 -15.40 -8.97
N ALA A 107 1.05 -14.31 -9.33
CA ALA A 107 2.51 -14.28 -9.39
C ALA A 107 3.13 -14.41 -7.99
N ILE A 108 2.53 -13.79 -6.96
CA ILE A 108 2.98 -13.94 -5.57
C ILE A 108 2.79 -15.39 -5.10
N GLU A 109 1.63 -16.00 -5.38
CA GLU A 109 1.32 -17.39 -5.01
C GLU A 109 2.25 -18.41 -5.69
N ALA A 110 2.65 -18.14 -6.93
CA ALA A 110 3.54 -19.02 -7.69
C ALA A 110 5.03 -18.83 -7.35
N SER A 111 5.39 -17.86 -6.51
CA SER A 111 6.78 -17.51 -6.25
C SER A 111 7.35 -18.25 -5.03
N PHE A 112 8.60 -18.70 -5.13
CA PHE A 112 9.34 -19.23 -3.98
C PHE A 112 9.96 -18.16 -3.07
N ASN A 113 9.99 -16.89 -3.50
CA ASN A 113 10.71 -15.82 -2.81
C ASN A 113 9.79 -14.83 -2.08
N PHE A 114 8.51 -14.82 -2.43
CA PHE A 114 7.52 -13.86 -1.96
C PHE A 114 6.28 -14.54 -1.44
N SER A 115 5.66 -13.92 -0.44
CA SER A 115 4.33 -14.29 0.03
C SER A 115 3.56 -13.08 0.55
N PHE A 116 2.28 -13.28 0.83
CA PHE A 116 1.40 -12.20 1.24
C PHE A 116 1.73 -11.64 2.63
N GLN A 117 1.59 -10.33 2.75
CA GLN A 117 1.52 -9.65 4.04
C GLN A 117 0.28 -10.06 4.82
N SER A 118 0.39 -9.99 6.15
CA SER A 118 -0.71 -10.29 7.05
C SER A 118 -1.83 -9.25 6.96
N ASN A 119 -3.08 -9.72 6.92
CA ASN A 119 -4.26 -8.84 6.99
C ASN A 119 -4.32 -8.06 8.30
N TRP A 120 -3.77 -8.57 9.40
CA TRP A 120 -3.66 -7.79 10.65
C TRP A 120 -2.73 -6.60 10.49
N ARG A 121 -1.62 -6.79 9.78
CA ARG A 121 -0.71 -5.69 9.46
C ARG A 121 -1.41 -4.67 8.56
N LEU A 122 -2.16 -5.13 7.56
CA LEU A 122 -2.98 -4.26 6.71
C LEU A 122 -3.93 -3.39 7.56
N LEU A 123 -4.69 -4.00 8.46
CA LEU A 123 -5.65 -3.30 9.31
C LEU A 123 -4.99 -2.29 10.25
N ILE A 124 -3.93 -2.69 10.95
CA ILE A 124 -3.23 -1.82 11.91
C ILE A 124 -2.60 -0.62 11.18
N TYR A 125 -1.86 -0.87 10.11
CA TYR A 125 -1.23 0.22 9.35
C TYR A 125 -2.28 1.09 8.66
N GLY A 126 -3.36 0.50 8.11
CA GLY A 126 -4.47 1.25 7.56
C GLY A 126 -5.07 2.22 8.59
N PHE A 127 -5.38 1.75 9.79
CA PHE A 127 -5.91 2.59 10.87
C PHE A 127 -4.95 3.69 11.29
N VAL A 128 -3.67 3.35 11.55
CA VAL A 128 -2.66 4.34 11.96
C VAL A 128 -2.46 5.42 10.90
N LEU A 129 -2.37 5.02 9.63
CA LEU A 129 -2.16 5.95 8.52
C LEU A 129 -3.41 6.78 8.22
N PHE A 130 -4.60 6.27 8.53
CA PHE A 130 -5.83 7.05 8.46
C PHE A 130 -5.84 8.18 9.48
N ILE A 131 -5.45 7.91 10.74
CA ILE A 131 -5.32 8.95 11.77
C ILE A 131 -4.26 9.99 11.36
N LEU A 132 -3.13 9.53 10.82
CA LEU A 132 -2.10 10.41 10.28
C LEU A 132 -2.64 11.29 9.14
N TRP A 133 -3.44 10.72 8.24
CA TRP A 133 -4.07 11.46 7.16
C TRP A 133 -5.06 12.50 7.66
N ILE A 134 -5.90 12.18 8.66
CA ILE A 134 -6.80 13.16 9.27
C ILE A 134 -6.00 14.34 9.85
N ALA A 135 -4.94 14.05 10.61
CA ALA A 135 -4.10 15.10 11.19
C ALA A 135 -3.43 15.98 10.12
N PHE A 136 -2.92 15.35 9.07
CA PHE A 136 -2.35 16.03 7.91
C PHE A 136 -3.40 16.89 7.19
N ALA A 137 -4.58 16.33 6.92
CA ALA A 137 -5.66 17.01 6.22
C ALA A 137 -6.18 18.22 6.98
N LEU A 138 -6.42 18.09 8.29
CA LEU A 138 -6.83 19.22 9.13
C LEU A 138 -5.79 20.33 9.16
N SER A 139 -4.50 19.97 9.23
CA SER A 139 -3.41 20.94 9.19
C SER A 139 -3.36 21.67 7.85
N LEU A 140 -3.51 20.93 6.76
CA LEU A 140 -3.46 21.46 5.41
C LEU A 140 -4.69 22.32 5.06
N ILE A 141 -5.89 21.93 5.50
CA ILE A 141 -7.11 22.75 5.38
C ILE A 141 -6.90 24.09 6.07
N ARG A 142 -6.42 24.11 7.32
CA ARG A 142 -6.15 25.36 8.04
C ARG A 142 -5.15 26.25 7.31
N ALA A 143 -4.08 25.67 6.77
CA ALA A 143 -3.11 26.41 5.96
C ALA A 143 -3.77 27.00 4.71
N PHE A 144 -4.51 26.19 3.95
CA PHE A 144 -5.19 26.65 2.74
C PHE A 144 -6.26 27.70 3.00
N THR A 145 -7.00 27.60 4.09
CA THR A 145 -7.93 28.67 4.52
C THR A 145 -7.18 29.96 4.86
N ALA A 146 -6.05 29.88 5.57
CA ALA A 146 -5.23 31.05 5.88
C ALA A 146 -4.68 31.76 4.63
N PHE A 147 -4.43 31.01 3.55
CA PHE A 147 -4.00 31.54 2.25
C PHE A 147 -5.15 31.87 1.29
N GLY A 148 -6.42 31.69 1.68
CA GLY A 148 -7.59 31.94 0.82
C GLY A 148 -7.76 30.95 -0.34
N VAL A 149 -7.12 29.78 -0.27
CA VAL A 149 -7.25 28.70 -1.27
C VAL A 149 -8.53 27.90 -1.06
N ILE A 150 -8.91 27.67 0.19
CA ILE A 150 -10.17 27.03 0.58
C ILE A 150 -11.00 28.08 1.32
N GLY A 151 -12.18 28.39 0.79
CA GLY A 151 -13.16 29.32 1.37
C GLY A 151 -14.09 28.67 2.37
#